data_AF-A0AAW2JVR0-F1
#
_entry.id   AF-A0AAW2JVR0-F1
#
_cell.length_a   1.000
_cell.length_b   1.000
_cell.length_c   1.000
_cell.angle_alpha   90.00
_cell.angle_beta   90.00
_cell.angle_gamma   90.00
#
_symmetry.space_group_name_H-M   'P 1'
#
loop_
_entity.id
_entity.type
_entity.pdbx_description
1 polymer ?
#
loop_
_entity_poly.entity_id
_entity_poly.type
_entity_poly.pdbx_seq_one_letter_code
_entity_poly.pdbx_strand_id
1 'polypeptide(L)'
;MTEDMLTHEFHLVDLMMDYCLKVTKGVDHVFNLAADMGGMGFIQSNHSVIMYNNTMISFNTIEAARINGVKRDTDMSGGVPFFYRCVCTKREHDEA
;
A
#
# COMPACT_ATOMS: atom_id res chain seq x y z
N MET A 1 -8.98 -3.28 -18.99
CA MET A 1 -8.15 -3.34 -17.78
C MET A 1 -7.80 -4.80 -17.60
N THR A 2 -6.65 -5.20 -18.12
CA THR A 2 -6.26 -6.61 -18.26
C THR A 2 -5.62 -7.08 -16.94
N GLU A 3 -5.94 -8.31 -16.50
CA GLU A 3 -5.64 -8.86 -15.16
C GLU A 3 -4.13 -9.14 -14.92
N ASP A 4 -3.32 -9.00 -15.96
CA ASP A 4 -1.86 -9.15 -16.04
C ASP A 4 -1.05 -7.97 -15.46
N MET A 5 -1.70 -6.89 -15.00
CA MET A 5 -1.02 -5.70 -14.48
C MET A 5 -0.79 -5.69 -12.97
N LEU A 6 -1.14 -6.78 -12.27
CA LEU A 6 -0.95 -6.93 -10.83
C LEU A 6 0.19 -7.91 -10.58
N THR A 7 1.06 -7.60 -9.61
CA THR A 7 1.98 -8.61 -9.08
C THR A 7 1.18 -9.80 -8.55
N HIS A 8 1.42 -10.99 -9.11
CA HIS A 8 0.81 -12.25 -8.65
C HIS A 8 1.38 -12.76 -7.31
N GLU A 9 2.24 -11.99 -6.66
CA GLU A 9 2.81 -12.30 -5.35
C GLU A 9 2.03 -11.62 -4.24
N PHE A 10 1.57 -12.41 -3.27
CA PHE A 10 0.90 -11.90 -2.07
C PHE A 10 1.83 -12.02 -0.87
N HIS A 11 2.24 -10.87 -0.34
CA HIS A 11 3.11 -10.78 0.85
C HIS A 11 2.25 -10.43 2.07
N LEU A 12 1.96 -11.42 2.94
CA LEU A 12 1.25 -11.17 4.19
C LEU A 12 2.22 -10.64 5.25
N VAL A 13 2.53 -9.35 5.15
CA VAL A 13 3.52 -8.68 5.99
C VAL A 13 2.92 -7.48 6.72
N ASP A 14 3.53 -7.11 7.84
CA ASP A 14 3.31 -5.82 8.45
C ASP A 14 4.09 -4.75 7.68
N LEU A 15 3.43 -3.65 7.34
CA LEU A 15 3.96 -2.57 6.51
C LEU A 15 4.88 -1.65 7.31
N MET A 16 5.77 -2.27 8.06
CA MET A 16 6.99 -1.68 8.60
C MET A 16 7.94 -1.35 7.45
N MET A 17 8.76 -0.32 7.65
CA MET A 17 9.65 0.23 6.62
C MET A 17 10.45 -0.83 5.85
N ASP A 18 11.02 -1.80 6.55
CA ASP A 18 11.85 -2.86 5.95
C ASP A 18 11.08 -3.74 4.96
N TYR A 19 9.79 -3.98 5.21
CA TYR A 19 8.94 -4.73 4.30
C TYR A 19 8.45 -3.88 3.14
N CYS A 20 8.12 -2.60 3.39
CA CYS A 20 7.80 -1.66 2.32
C CYS A 20 8.95 -1.54 1.32
N LEU A 21 10.20 -1.50 1.79
CA LEU A 21 11.39 -1.47 0.93
C LEU A 21 11.55 -2.73 0.08
N LYS A 22 11.20 -3.91 0.62
CA LYS A 22 11.23 -5.18 -0.13
C LYS A 22 10.14 -5.23 -1.20
N VAL A 23 8.93 -4.82 -0.84
CA VAL A 23 7.74 -4.86 -1.72
C VAL A 23 7.84 -3.82 -2.83
N THR A 24 8.41 -2.65 -2.56
CA THR A 24 8.57 -1.57 -3.55
C THR A 24 9.86 -1.66 -4.38
N LYS A 25 10.63 -2.75 -4.26
CA LYS A 25 11.90 -2.88 -4.99
C LYS A 25 11.67 -3.28 -6.44
N GLY A 26 12.11 -2.44 -7.38
CA GLY A 26 12.03 -2.73 -8.82
C GLY A 26 10.59 -2.72 -9.34
N VAL A 27 9.79 -1.76 -8.86
CA VAL A 27 8.41 -1.53 -9.27
C VAL A 27 8.27 -0.08 -9.76
N ASP A 28 7.44 0.14 -10.78
CA ASP A 28 7.25 1.45 -11.39
C ASP A 28 6.10 2.21 -10.74
N HIS A 29 5.03 1.49 -10.37
CA HIS A 29 3.85 2.07 -9.73
C HIS A 29 3.50 1.33 -8.44
N VAL A 30 3.09 2.07 -7.42
CA VAL A 30 2.62 1.54 -6.14
C VAL A 30 1.20 2.05 -5.88
N PHE A 31 0.29 1.13 -5.59
CA PHE A 31 -1.06 1.42 -5.15
C PHE A 31 -1.19 1.02 -3.69
N ASN A 32 -1.20 2.02 -2.82
CA ASN A 32 -1.41 1.81 -1.39
C ASN A 32 -2.92 1.75 -1.10
N LEU A 33 -3.43 0.53 -0.91
CA LEU A 33 -4.81 0.27 -0.48
C LEU A 33 -4.88 -0.17 0.99
N ALA A 34 -3.73 -0.33 1.63
CA ALA A 34 -3.63 -0.80 3.00
C ALA A 34 -4.02 0.31 3.98
N ALA A 35 -5.18 0.14 4.60
CA ALA A 35 -5.64 0.98 5.69
C ALA A 35 -6.43 0.15 6.70
N ASP A 36 -6.30 0.52 7.96
CA ASP A 36 -7.16 0.08 9.05
C ASP A 36 -8.50 0.81 8.88
N MET A 37 -9.45 0.13 8.22
CA MET A 37 -10.73 0.68 7.80
C MET A 37 -11.85 -0.22 8.33
N GLY A 38 -12.82 0.37 9.04
CA GLY A 38 -13.97 -0.36 9.60
C GLY A 38 -15.25 0.47 9.52
N GLY A 39 -16.38 -0.13 9.92
CA GLY A 39 -17.67 0.57 9.97
C GLY A 39 -17.67 1.75 10.95
N MET A 40 -18.72 2.58 10.91
CA MET A 40 -18.84 3.80 11.74
C MET A 40 -18.54 3.58 13.24
N GLY A 41 -18.95 2.43 13.80
CA GLY A 41 -18.69 2.09 15.21
C GLY A 41 -17.20 1.89 15.54
N PHE A 42 -16.42 1.33 14.61
CA PHE A 42 -14.97 1.10 14.79
C PHE A 42 -14.19 2.41 14.69
N ILE A 43 -14.57 3.28 13.75
CA ILE A 43 -13.96 4.60 13.60
C ILE A 43 -14.15 5.43 14.88
N GLN A 44 -15.32 5.37 15.51
CA GLN A 44 -15.61 6.13 16.74
C GLN A 44 -14.91 5.60 18.00
N SER A 45 -14.69 4.30 18.12
CA SER A 45 -14.05 3.72 19.31
C SER A 45 -12.52 3.72 19.25
N ASN A 46 -11.92 3.81 18.05
CA ASN A 46 -10.49 3.54 17.84
C ASN A 46 -9.74 4.64 17.07
N HIS A 47 -10.18 5.90 17.17
CA HIS A 47 -9.60 7.06 16.47
C HIS A 47 -8.06 7.12 16.49
N SER A 48 -7.44 6.92 17.66
CA SER A 48 -5.99 7.03 17.83
C SER A 48 -5.22 5.92 17.13
N VAL A 49 -5.70 4.68 17.24
CA VAL A 49 -5.05 3.49 16.64
C VAL A 49 -5.18 3.53 15.12
N ILE A 50 -6.37 3.89 14.61
CA ILE A 50 -6.63 4.03 13.18
C ILE A 50 -5.71 5.11 12.59
N MET A 51 -5.65 6.27 13.23
CA MET A 51 -4.78 7.36 12.76
C MET A 51 -3.31 6.94 12.78
N TYR A 52 -2.84 6.30 13.85
CA TYR A 52 -1.46 5.86 13.97
C TYR A 52 -1.10 4.82 12.90
N ASN A 53 -1.90 3.76 12.76
CA ASN A 53 -1.66 2.67 11.81
C ASN A 53 -1.69 3.18 10.37
N ASN A 54 -2.71 3.95 9.99
CA ASN A 54 -2.85 4.47 8.64
C ASN A 54 -1.72 5.43 8.28
N THR A 55 -1.34 6.31 9.23
CA THR A 55 -0.21 7.23 9.02
C THR A 55 1.09 6.44 8.85
N MET A 56 1.38 5.48 9.72
CA MET A 56 2.59 4.66 9.61
C MET A 56 2.69 3.94 8.26
N ILE A 57 1.59 3.34 7.80
CA ILE A 57 1.54 2.63 6.51
C ILE A 57 1.79 3.59 5.35
N SER A 58 1.06 4.69 5.28
CA SER A 58 1.20 5.66 4.18
C SER A 58 2.60 6.29 4.15
N PHE A 59 3.15 6.68 5.30
CA PHE A 59 4.48 7.28 5.39
C PHE A 59 5.60 6.29 5.06
N ASN A 60 5.50 5.04 5.51
CA ASN A 60 6.51 4.03 5.18
C ASN A 60 6.47 3.68 3.69
N THR A 61 5.28 3.60 3.11
CA THR A 61 5.12 3.24 1.69
C THR A 61 5.66 4.33 0.77
N ILE A 62 5.33 5.59 1.04
CA ILE A 62 5.82 6.71 0.22
C ILE A 62 7.34 6.90 0.34
N GLU A 63 7.91 6.70 1.54
CA GLU A 63 9.36 6.81 1.73
C GLU A 63 10.10 5.62 1.08
N ALA A 64 9.56 4.41 1.18
CA ALA A 64 10.12 3.25 0.49
C ALA A 64 10.04 3.42 -1.04
N ALA A 65 8.93 3.94 -1.55
CA ALA A 65 8.75 4.28 -2.96
C ALA A 65 9.78 5.32 -3.42
N ARG A 66 10.04 6.36 -2.60
CA ARG A 66 11.08 7.37 -2.86
C ARG A 66 12.48 6.76 -2.90
N ILE A 67 12.81 5.88 -1.95
CA ILE A 67 14.13 5.23 -1.86
C ILE A 67 14.36 4.30 -3.07
N ASN A 68 13.32 3.59 -3.52
CA ASN A 68 13.41 2.66 -4.64
C ASN A 68 13.19 3.29 -6.01
N GLY A 69 12.92 4.61 -6.09
CA GLY A 69 12.79 5.33 -7.36
C GLY A 69 11.49 5.03 -8.12
N VAL A 70 10.41 4.73 -7.41
CA VAL A 70 9.08 4.48 -8.00
C VAL A 70 8.59 5.74 -8.73
N LYS A 71 8.08 5.58 -9.96
CA LYS A 71 7.65 6.70 -10.82
C LYS A 71 6.31 7.30 -10.38
N ARG A 72 5.40 6.46 -9.87
CA ARG A 72 4.08 6.87 -9.40
C ARG A 72 3.65 6.12 -8.15
N ASP A 73 3.35 6.87 -7.09
CA ASP A 73 2.73 6.37 -5.87
C ASP A 73 1.29 6.92 -5.79
N THR A 74 0.31 6.06 -5.54
CA THR A 74 -1.11 6.45 -5.42
C THR A 74 -1.67 5.89 -4.12
N ASP A 75 -1.91 6.78 -3.16
CA ASP A 75 -2.56 6.44 -1.90
C ASP A 75 -4.09 6.49 -2.05
N MET A 76 -4.72 5.31 -1.96
CA MET A 76 -6.18 5.15 -2.01
C MET A 76 -6.77 4.78 -0.64
N SER A 77 -5.96 4.90 0.43
CA SER A 77 -6.35 4.62 1.81
C SER A 77 -7.68 5.29 2.21
N GLY A 78 -7.97 6.51 1.74
CA GLY A 78 -9.20 7.24 2.08
C GLY A 78 -10.49 6.84 1.35
N GLY A 79 -10.42 5.98 0.32
CA GLY A 79 -11.56 5.70 -0.58
C GLY A 79 -12.19 4.31 -0.44
N VAL A 80 -11.60 3.41 0.36
CA VAL A 80 -12.02 2.00 0.42
C VAL A 80 -12.93 1.71 1.63
N PRO A 81 -14.16 1.21 1.42
CA PRO A 81 -15.09 0.89 2.50
C PRO A 81 -14.81 -0.46 3.20
N PHE A 82 -13.78 -1.20 2.78
CA PHE A 82 -13.51 -2.56 3.26
C PHE A 82 -12.02 -2.83 3.51
N PHE A 83 -11.78 -3.56 4.60
CA PHE A 83 -10.50 -4.02 5.13
C PHE A 83 -9.73 -4.85 4.09
N TYR A 84 -8.76 -4.28 3.39
CA TYR A 84 -7.77 -5.08 2.64
C TYR A 84 -6.37 -4.50 2.78
N ARG A 85 -5.53 -5.28 3.45
CA ARG A 85 -4.10 -5.03 3.61
C ARG A 85 -3.38 -5.47 2.34
N CYS A 86 -3.48 -4.68 1.28
CA CYS A 86 -2.81 -5.00 0.01
C CYS A 86 -2.08 -3.76 -0.52
N VAL A 87 -0.78 -3.88 -0.74
CA VAL A 87 0.01 -2.93 -1.52
C VAL A 87 0.21 -3.58 -2.87
N CYS A 88 -0.53 -3.13 -3.88
CA CYS A 88 -0.37 -3.63 -5.24
C CYS A 88 0.78 -2.85 -5.88
N THR A 89 1.84 -3.54 -6.29
CA THR A 89 2.93 -2.92 -7.03
C THR A 89 2.85 -3.36 -8.48
N LYS A 90 3.12 -2.47 -9.42
CA LYS A 90 3.19 -2.77 -10.85
C LYS A 90 4.64 -2.65 -11.28
N ARG A 91 5.21 -3.74 -11.78
CA ARG A 91 6.42 -3.72 -12.59
C ARG A 91 5.96 -3.67 -14.03
N GLU A 92 6.26 -2.60 -14.76
CA GLU A 92 6.07 -2.66 -16.21
C GLU A 92 7.12 -3.66 -16.72
N HIS A 93 6.65 -4.80 -17.23
CA HIS A 93 7.51 -5.60 -18.10
C HIS A 93 7.80 -4.70 -19.29
N ASP A 94 9.03 -4.20 -19.40
CA ASP A 94 9.57 -3.71 -20.65
C ASP A 94 9.40 -4.86 -21.67
N GLU A 95 8.36 -4.78 -22.48
CA GLU A 95 8.34 -5.44 -23.78
C GLU A 95 9.42 -4.77 -24.63
N ALA A 96 10.59 -5.42 -24.68
CA ALA A 96 11.60 -5.25 -25.71
C ALA A 96 11.97 -6.62 -26.29
#